data_AF-A0A965CVV8-F1
#
_entry.id   AF-A0A965CVV8-F1
#
_cell.length_a   1.000
_cell.length_b   1.000
_cell.length_c   1.000
_cell.angle_alpha   90.00
_cell.angle_beta   90.00
_cell.angle_gamma   90.00
#
_symmetry.space_group_name_H-M   'P 1'
#
loop_
_entity.id
_entity.type
_entity.pdbx_description
1 polymer ?
#
loop_
_entity_poly.entity_id
_entity_poly.type
_entity_poly.pdbx_seq_one_letter_code
_entity_poly.pdbx_strand_id
1 'polypeptide(L)'
;MPGFASESLHALFAPAKTPPAIIARLNREVTRTLQSAEVVELFLNAGIEAAPGSPEELTALMKTEVANVGRALKAAGVGPQ
;
A
#
# COMPACT_ATOMS: atom_id res chain seq x y z
N MET A 1 -7.28 -16.07 -13.91
CA MET A 1 -7.73 -15.16 -14.99
C MET A 1 -6.52 -14.34 -15.43
N PRO A 2 -6.14 -14.32 -16.72
CA PRO A 2 -5.03 -13.49 -17.19
C PRO A 2 -5.32 -12.02 -16.87
N GLY A 3 -4.44 -11.36 -16.09
CA GLY A 3 -4.61 -9.96 -15.69
C GLY A 3 -5.30 -9.70 -14.34
N PHE A 4 -5.67 -10.74 -13.59
CA PHE A 4 -6.16 -10.59 -12.21
C PHE A 4 -5.02 -10.89 -11.22
N ALA A 5 -4.25 -9.87 -10.85
CA ALA A 5 -3.35 -9.94 -9.70
C ALA A 5 -4.17 -9.60 -8.45
N SER A 6 -4.41 -10.58 -7.59
CA SER A 6 -5.00 -10.34 -6.27
C SER A 6 -3.87 -10.04 -5.29
N GLU A 7 -3.17 -8.92 -5.51
CA GLU A 7 -2.15 -8.45 -4.57
C GLU A 7 -2.87 -7.71 -3.44
N SER A 8 -2.80 -8.26 -2.23
CA SER A 8 -3.30 -7.59 -1.04
C SER A 8 -2.29 -6.52 -0.60
N LEU A 9 -2.58 -5.26 -0.93
CA LEU A 9 -1.76 -4.12 -0.52
C LEU A 9 -1.93 -3.85 0.98
N HIS A 10 -0.80 -3.80 1.69
CA HIS A 10 -0.73 -3.33 3.07
C HIS A 10 -0.05 -1.96 3.08
N ALA A 11 -0.72 -0.95 3.66
CA ALA A 11 -0.23 0.42 3.66
C ALA A 11 -0.43 1.09 5.03
N LEU A 12 0.49 1.98 5.39
CA LEU A 12 0.42 2.78 6.62
C LEU A 12 -0.14 4.17 6.31
N PHE A 13 -1.13 4.59 7.09
CA PHE A 13 -1.77 5.90 6.96
C PHE A 13 -1.64 6.73 8.24
N ALA A 14 -1.71 8.04 8.08
CA ALA A 14 -1.74 9.01 9.18
C ALA A 14 -2.94 9.97 9.00
N PRO A 15 -3.38 10.67 10.06
CA PRO A 15 -4.45 11.67 9.95
C PRO A 15 -4.16 12.73 8.87
N ALA A 16 -5.20 13.20 8.18
CA ALA A 16 -5.07 14.09 7.01
C ALA A 16 -4.31 15.41 7.28
N LYS A 17 -4.23 15.86 8.53
CA LYS A 17 -3.55 17.10 8.94
C LYS A 17 -2.22 16.86 9.65
N THR A 18 -1.67 15.65 9.58
CA THR A 18 -0.34 15.37 10.15
C THR A 18 0.72 16.24 9.46
N PRO A 19 1.58 16.96 10.23
CA PRO A 19 2.57 17.84 9.63
C PRO A 19 3.54 17.11 8.68
N PRO A 20 3.96 17.73 7.56
CA PRO A 20 4.83 17.08 6.57
C PRO A 20 6.14 16.53 7.15
N ALA A 21 6.74 17.24 8.12
CA ALA A 21 7.96 16.79 8.79
C ALA A 21 7.78 15.47 9.56
N ILE A 22 6.58 15.22 10.11
CA ILE A 22 6.25 13.97 10.80
C ILE A 22 6.06 12.85 9.78
N ILE A 23 5.38 13.12 8.67
CA ILE A 23 5.24 12.15 7.57
C ILE A 23 6.62 11.75 7.03
N ALA A 24 7.49 12.72 6.76
CA ALA A 24 8.84 12.46 6.27
C ALA A 24 9.66 11.62 7.25
N ARG A 25 9.54 11.88 8.56
CA ARG A 25 10.19 11.06 9.59
C ARG A 25 9.64 9.64 9.61
N LEU A 26 8.32 9.46 9.64
CA LEU A 26 7.70 8.13 9.65
C LEU A 26 8.08 7.32 8.43
N ASN A 27 7.98 7.92 7.23
CA ASN A 27 8.35 7.26 5.99
C ASN A 27 9.82 6.79 6.01
N ARG A 28 10.74 7.65 6.45
CA ARG A 28 12.16 7.27 6.53
C ARG A 28 12.40 6.08 7.46
N GLU A 29 11.83 6.09 8.66
CA GLU A 29 12.04 4.98 9.61
C GLU A 29 11.37 3.68 9.14
N VAL A 30 10.19 3.76 8.52
CA VAL A 30 9.51 2.59 7.94
C VAL A 30 10.31 2.02 6.78
N THR A 31 10.76 2.86 5.83
CA THR A 31 11.59 2.44 4.70
C THR A 31 12.87 1.76 5.18
N ARG A 32 13.56 2.35 6.16
CA ARG A 32 14.75 1.73 6.76
C ARG A 32 14.45 0.35 7.36
N THR A 33 13.31 0.21 8.04
CA THR A 33 12.89 -1.04 8.67
C THR A 33 12.61 -2.11 7.61
N LEU A 34 11.84 -1.76 6.57
CA LEU A 34 11.50 -2.66 5.46
C LEU A 34 12.69 -3.06 4.60
N GLN A 35 13.80 -2.31 4.67
CA GLN A 35 15.06 -2.65 3.99
C GLN A 35 16.01 -3.49 4.86
N SER A 36 15.69 -3.72 6.14
CA SER A 36 16.54 -4.54 7.00
C SER A 36 16.37 -6.03 6.67
N ALA A 37 17.47 -6.78 6.64
CA ALA A 37 17.47 -8.19 6.27
C ALA A 37 16.53 -9.02 7.14
N GLU A 38 16.53 -8.78 8.45
CA GLU A 38 15.64 -9.46 9.41
C GLU A 38 14.16 -9.27 9.07
N VAL A 39 13.74 -8.05 8.72
CA VAL A 39 12.34 -7.76 8.39
C VAL A 39 11.97 -8.30 7.02
N VAL A 40 12.88 -8.22 6.04
CA VAL A 40 12.67 -8.82 4.72
C VAL A 40 12.47 -10.33 4.85
N GLU A 41 13.33 -11.01 5.58
CA GLU A 41 13.19 -12.45 5.85
C GLU A 41 11.88 -12.78 6.58
N LEU A 42 11.52 -11.99 7.60
CA LEU A 42 10.26 -12.16 8.32
C LEU A 42 9.05 -12.04 7.39
N PHE A 43 9.02 -11.03 6.52
CA PHE A 43 7.92 -10.81 5.59
C PHE A 43 7.85 -11.91 4.54
N LEU A 44 8.99 -12.30 3.97
CA LEU A 44 9.05 -13.39 2.99
C LEU A 44 8.58 -14.73 3.60
N ASN A 45 8.95 -15.02 4.85
CA ASN A 45 8.47 -16.20 5.57
C ASN A 45 6.94 -16.17 5.81
N ALA A 46 6.35 -14.97 5.85
CA ALA A 46 4.90 -14.78 5.93
C ALA A 46 4.21 -14.69 4.55
N GLY A 47 4.96 -14.85 3.44
CA GLY A 47 4.44 -14.70 2.08
C GLY A 47 4.14 -13.26 1.67
N ILE A 48 4.78 -12.29 2.31
CA ILE A 48 4.62 -10.85 2.07
C ILE A 48 5.90 -10.32 1.43
N GLU A 49 5.76 -9.53 0.37
CA GLU A 49 6.87 -8.79 -0.21
C GLU A 49 6.94 -7.38 0.41
N ALA A 50 8.12 -7.00 0.91
CA ALA A 50 8.34 -5.65 1.43
C ALA A 50 8.43 -4.65 0.27
N ALA A 51 7.53 -3.67 0.25
CA ALA A 51 7.47 -2.63 -0.79
C ALA A 51 7.74 -1.23 -0.19
N PRO A 52 9.00 -0.87 0.11
CA PRO A 52 9.33 0.48 0.52
C PRO A 52 9.10 1.48 -0.64
N GLY A 53 8.68 2.70 -0.31
CA GLY A 53 8.41 3.76 -1.28
C GLY A 53 8.15 5.10 -0.61
N SER A 54 7.84 6.11 -1.42
CA SER A 54 7.49 7.47 -0.99
C SER A 54 5.99 7.61 -0.66
N PRO A 55 5.60 8.59 0.17
CA PRO A 55 4.20 8.92 0.41
C PRO A 55 3.43 9.27 -0.89
N GLU A 56 4.12 9.89 -1.86
CA GLU A 56 3.56 10.27 -3.14
C GLU A 56 3.28 9.05 -4.04
N GLU A 57 4.20 8.08 -4.08
CA GLU A 57 4.01 6.81 -4.79
C GLU A 57 2.83 6.02 -4.22
N LEU A 58 2.72 5.94 -2.89
CA LEU A 58 1.57 5.30 -2.25
C LEU A 58 0.26 6.03 -2.61
N THR A 59 0.27 7.36 -2.65
CA THR A 59 -0.90 8.14 -3.06
C THR A 59 -1.30 7.84 -4.50
N ALA A 60 -0.33 7.73 -5.42
CA ALA A 60 -0.59 7.38 -6.81
C ALA A 60 -1.16 5.95 -6.93
N LEU A 61 -0.58 4.99 -6.21
CA LEU A 61 -1.04 3.61 -6.18
C LEU A 61 -2.49 3.51 -5.68
N MET A 62 -2.82 4.17 -4.57
CA MET A 62 -4.17 4.16 -4.00
C MET A 62 -5.22 4.73 -4.96
N LYS A 63 -4.89 5.77 -5.73
CA LYS A 63 -5.82 6.32 -6.75
C LYS A 63 -6.12 5.27 -7.83
N THR A 64 -5.09 4.54 -8.27
CA THR A 64 -5.24 3.45 -9.24
C THR A 64 -6.06 2.31 -8.66
N GLU A 65 -5.76 1.87 -7.44
CA GLU A 65 -6.48 0.77 -6.77
C GLU A 65 -7.97 1.09 -6.56
N VAL A 66 -8.27 2.28 -6.04
CA VAL A 66 -9.67 2.73 -5.87
C VAL A 66 -10.40 2.76 -7.21
N ALA A 67 -9.76 3.21 -8.30
CA ALA A 67 -10.34 3.21 -9.63
C ALA A 67 -10.56 1.78 -10.18
N ASN A 68 -9.63 0.86 -9.93
CA ASN A 68 -9.71 -0.54 -10.35
C ASN A 68 -10.85 -1.26 -9.64
N VAL A 69 -10.89 -1.18 -8.30
CA VAL A 69 -11.95 -1.77 -7.48
C VAL A 69 -13.31 -1.18 -7.85
N GLY A 70 -13.40 0.15 -8.03
CA GLY A 70 -14.64 0.80 -8.47
C GLY A 70 -15.15 0.32 -9.82
N ARG A 71 -14.26 0.04 -10.79
CA ARG A 71 -14.62 -0.56 -12.08
C ARG A 71 -15.10 -2.00 -11.93
N ALA A 72 -14.39 -2.80 -11.13
CA ALA A 72 -14.75 -4.19 -10.88
C ALA A 72 -16.12 -4.33 -10.20
N LEU A 73 -16.39 -3.53 -9.15
CA LEU A 73 -17.68 -3.52 -8.45
C LEU A 73 -18.83 -3.15 -9.38
N LYS A 74 -18.66 -2.11 -10.22
CA LYS A 74 -19.66 -1.72 -11.22
C LYS A 74 -19.92 -2.83 -12.23
N ALA A 75 -18.88 -3.48 -12.74
CA ALA A 75 -19.01 -4.60 -13.67
C ALA A 75 -19.72 -5.81 -13.04
N ALA A 76 -19.53 -6.03 -11.73
CA ALA A 76 -20.17 -7.09 -10.96
C ALA A 76 -21.60 -6.75 -10.50
N GLY A 77 -22.11 -5.54 -10.76
CA GLY A 77 -23.43 -5.09 -10.30
C GLY A 77 -23.54 -4.90 -8.78
N VAL A 78 -22.41 -4.77 -8.09
CA VAL A 78 -22.35 -4.58 -6.62
C VAL A 78 -22.38 -3.07 -6.32
N GLY A 79 -23.44 -2.62 -5.66
CA GLY A 79 -23.62 -1.22 -5.23
C GLY A 79 -23.20 -0.98 -3.78
N PRO A 80 -23.07 0.29 -3.36
CA PRO A 80 -22.95 0.62 -1.95
C PRO A 80 -24.16 0.07 -1.18
N GLN A 81 -23.89 -0.43 0.02
CA GLN A 81 -24.88 -0.94 0.96
C GLN A 81 -25.49 0.25 1.72
#